data_AF-G2GXJ4-F1
#
_entry.id   AF-G2GXJ4-F1
#
_cell.length_a   1.000
_cell.length_b   1.000
_cell.length_c   1.000
_cell.angle_alpha   90.00
_cell.angle_beta   90.00
_cell.angle_gamma   90.00
#
_symmetry.space_group_name_H-M   'P 1'
#
loop_
_entity.id
_entity.type
_entity.pdbx_description
1 polymer ?
#
loop_
_entity_poly.entity_id
_entity_poly.type
_entity_poly.pdbx_seq_one_letter_code
_entity_poly.pdbx_strand_id
1 'polypeptide(L)'
;MLGSQDARFAGLQISRNGETRLAADIQQAIRLAHIYPESGVIIRLSGVGIPSNVNRITGNILVPDDKTLCQAQTQPERKNQAIAIEKAAKIIQEETAQNTLKSMKSDP
;
A
#
# COMPACT_ATOMS: atom_id res chain seq x y z
N MET A 1 8.02 -20.38 -11.65
CA MET A 1 7.23 -19.24 -12.18
C MET A 1 8.16 -18.36 -12.98
N LEU A 2 7.77 -17.94 -14.19
CA LEU A 2 8.58 -17.13 -15.09
C LEU A 2 8.38 -15.64 -14.74
N GLY A 3 9.43 -14.98 -14.30
CA GLY A 3 9.43 -13.54 -14.02
C GLY A 3 10.76 -13.12 -13.41
N SER A 4 11.28 -11.95 -13.82
CA SER A 4 12.48 -11.38 -13.21
C SER A 4 12.22 -11.09 -11.73
N GLN A 5 13.23 -11.32 -10.88
CA GLN A 5 13.19 -10.88 -9.47
C GLN A 5 13.03 -9.35 -9.36
N ASP A 6 13.34 -8.61 -10.43
CA ASP A 6 13.18 -7.16 -10.52
C ASP A 6 11.78 -6.72 -10.97
N ALA A 7 10.81 -7.65 -11.07
CA ALA A 7 9.45 -7.31 -11.46
C ALA A 7 8.79 -6.37 -10.44
N ARG A 8 8.61 -5.11 -10.83
CA ARG A 8 7.97 -4.07 -10.00
C ARG A 8 6.45 -4.04 -10.16
N PHE A 9 5.95 -4.54 -11.28
CA PHE A 9 4.53 -4.52 -11.63
C PHE A 9 4.11 -5.83 -12.29
N ALA A 10 2.87 -6.25 -12.05
CA ALA A 10 2.24 -7.40 -12.68
C ALA A 10 0.85 -7.05 -13.22
N GLY A 11 0.49 -7.56 -14.39
CA GLY A 11 -0.87 -7.45 -14.92
C GLY A 11 -1.79 -8.48 -14.26
N LEU A 12 -2.95 -8.04 -13.80
CA LEU A 12 -4.02 -8.90 -13.27
C LEU A 12 -5.15 -9.08 -14.27
N GLN A 13 -5.53 -8.00 -14.97
CA GLN A 13 -6.66 -7.98 -15.90
C GLN A 13 -6.30 -7.15 -17.13
N ILE A 14 -6.66 -7.67 -18.31
CA ILE A 14 -6.54 -6.95 -19.58
C ILE A 14 -7.72 -5.99 -19.72
N SER A 15 -7.45 -4.78 -20.21
CA SER A 15 -8.46 -3.76 -20.39
C SER A 15 -9.32 -4.01 -21.64
N ARG A 16 -10.64 -3.81 -21.51
CA ARG A 16 -11.62 -3.85 -22.62
C ARG A 16 -12.28 -2.50 -22.88
N ASN A 17 -12.17 -1.55 -21.95
CA ASN A 17 -12.75 -0.21 -22.06
C ASN A 17 -11.71 0.90 -22.34
N GLY A 18 -10.45 0.55 -22.58
CA GLY A 18 -9.39 1.54 -22.80
C GLY A 18 -8.76 2.11 -21.52
N GLU A 19 -9.30 1.81 -20.34
CA GLU A 19 -8.77 2.26 -19.06
C GLU A 19 -7.93 1.18 -18.39
N THR A 20 -6.87 1.58 -17.70
CA THR A 20 -6.13 0.72 -16.78
C THR A 20 -5.99 1.37 -15.42
N ARG A 21 -6.21 0.60 -14.36
CA ARG A 21 -6.10 1.00 -12.95
C ARG A 21 -4.87 0.35 -12.33
N LEU A 22 -4.14 1.11 -11.52
CA LEU A 22 -3.00 0.61 -10.76
C LEU A 22 -3.44 0.32 -9.32
N ALA A 23 -2.97 -0.79 -8.76
CA ALA A 23 -3.17 -1.17 -7.37
C ALA A 23 -1.82 -1.14 -6.65
N ALA A 24 -1.82 -0.64 -5.41
CA ALA A 24 -0.67 -0.62 -4.52
C ALA A 24 -0.31 -2.01 -3.98
N ASP A 25 -1.30 -2.93 -3.93
CA ASP A 25 -1.13 -4.30 -3.46
C ASP A 25 -2.18 -5.25 -4.10
N ILE A 26 -2.05 -6.55 -3.83
CA ILE A 26 -2.92 -7.60 -4.37
C ILE A 26 -4.37 -7.45 -3.88
N GLN A 27 -4.59 -7.04 -2.63
CA GLN A 27 -5.94 -6.94 -2.06
C GLN A 27 -6.72 -5.80 -2.72
N GLN A 28 -6.07 -4.66 -2.93
CA GLN A 28 -6.62 -3.56 -3.69
C GLN A 28 -6.83 -3.97 -5.16
N ALA A 29 -5.92 -4.73 -5.75
CA ALA A 29 -6.07 -5.20 -7.13
C ALA A 29 -7.32 -6.07 -7.33
N ILE A 30 -7.55 -7.03 -6.43
CA ILE A 30 -8.74 -7.89 -6.47
C ILE A 30 -10.02 -7.04 -6.33
N ARG A 31 -10.01 -6.08 -5.41
CA ARG A 31 -11.14 -5.16 -5.23
C ARG A 31 -11.40 -4.33 -6.49
N LEU A 32 -10.36 -3.78 -7.11
CA LEU A 32 -10.48 -2.98 -8.33
C LEU A 32 -10.97 -3.82 -9.52
N ALA A 33 -10.49 -5.06 -9.67
CA ALA A 33 -10.95 -5.97 -10.72
C ALA A 33 -12.45 -6.30 -10.56
N HIS A 34 -12.92 -6.44 -9.32
CA HIS A 34 -14.33 -6.70 -9.05
C HIS A 34 -15.23 -5.48 -9.30
N ILE A 35 -14.77 -4.28 -8.91
CA ILE A 35 -15.54 -3.04 -9.11
C ILE A 35 -15.54 -2.60 -10.58
N TYR A 36 -14.42 -2.83 -11.30
CA TYR A 36 -14.21 -2.39 -12.67
C TYR A 36 -13.82 -3.57 -13.59
N PRO A 37 -14.77 -4.48 -13.91
CA PRO A 37 -14.49 -5.70 -14.67
C PRO A 37 -14.04 -5.48 -16.12
N GLU A 38 -14.30 -4.29 -16.67
CA GLU A 38 -13.90 -3.92 -18.03
C GLU A 38 -12.57 -3.14 -18.10
N SER A 39 -12.07 -2.65 -16.96
CA SER A 39 -10.80 -1.92 -16.90
C SER A 39 -9.61 -2.88 -16.76
N GLY A 40 -8.45 -2.52 -17.29
CA GLY A 40 -7.21 -3.25 -17.01
C GLY A 40 -6.80 -3.03 -15.54
N VAL A 41 -6.15 -4.01 -14.94
CA VAL A 41 -5.65 -3.89 -13.55
C VAL A 41 -4.18 -4.27 -13.52
N ILE A 42 -3.34 -3.39 -12.99
CA ILE A 42 -1.92 -3.62 -12.73
C ILE A 42 -1.69 -3.61 -11.22
N ILE A 43 -0.91 -4.55 -10.72
CA ILE A 43 -0.47 -4.67 -9.33
C ILE A 43 0.94 -4.12 -9.22
N ARG A 44 1.21 -3.26 -8.22
CA ARG A 44 2.57 -2.95 -7.80
C ARG A 44 3.06 -4.04 -6.85
N LEU A 45 4.15 -4.70 -7.22
CA LEU A 45 4.80 -5.74 -6.43
C LEU A 45 5.90 -5.16 -5.53
N SER A 46 6.62 -4.15 -6.02
CA SER A 46 7.73 -3.53 -5.31
C SER A 46 8.01 -2.11 -5.83
N GLY A 47 8.68 -1.30 -5.00
CA GLY A 47 9.11 0.06 -5.37
C GLY A 47 8.00 1.11 -5.33
N VAL A 48 8.23 2.22 -6.03
CA VAL A 48 7.34 3.40 -6.11
C VAL A 48 7.13 3.81 -7.57
N GLY A 49 6.09 4.59 -7.83
CA GLY A 49 5.81 5.15 -9.16
C GLY A 49 4.80 4.36 -10.01
N ILE A 50 4.80 4.66 -11.31
CA ILE A 50 3.89 4.10 -12.32
C ILE A 50 4.66 3.19 -13.30
N PRO A 51 4.00 2.19 -13.92
CA PRO A 51 4.63 1.34 -14.93
C PRO A 51 5.10 2.19 -16.12
N SER A 52 6.32 1.98 -16.60
CA SER A 52 6.87 2.74 -17.73
C SER A 52 6.22 2.40 -19.07
N ASN A 53 5.59 1.22 -19.20
CA ASN A 53 4.96 0.79 -20.44
C ASN A 53 3.65 0.02 -20.16
N VAL A 54 2.62 0.77 -19.78
CA VAL A 54 1.30 0.26 -19.38
C VAL A 54 0.62 -0.47 -20.56
N ASN A 55 0.77 0.05 -21.78
CA ASN A 55 0.20 -0.56 -22.98
C ASN A 55 0.70 -2.00 -23.17
N ARG A 56 1.97 -2.28 -22.89
CA ARG A 56 2.52 -3.66 -22.99
C ARG A 56 2.00 -4.61 -21.91
N ILE A 57 1.47 -4.10 -20.80
CA ILE A 57 1.02 -4.89 -19.65
C ILE A 57 -0.49 -5.19 -19.74
N THR A 58 -1.30 -4.20 -20.13
CA THR A 58 -2.77 -4.31 -20.14
C THR A 58 -3.42 -3.91 -21.46
N GLY A 59 -2.63 -3.55 -22.47
CA GLY A 59 -3.09 -3.15 -23.81
C GLY A 59 -3.44 -1.68 -23.97
N ASN A 60 -3.54 -0.89 -22.89
CA ASN A 60 -4.24 0.40 -22.91
C ASN A 60 -3.58 1.50 -22.04
N ILE A 61 -4.21 2.67 -21.96
CA ILE A 61 -3.72 3.87 -21.25
C ILE A 61 -4.02 3.75 -19.75
N LEU A 62 -3.07 4.19 -18.91
CA LEU A 62 -3.29 4.27 -17.47
C LEU A 62 -4.19 5.45 -17.16
N VAL A 63 -5.27 5.22 -16.44
CA VAL A 63 -6.06 6.28 -15.81
C VAL A 63 -5.63 6.32 -14.34
N PRO A 64 -4.75 7.27 -13.95
CA PRO A 64 -4.37 7.40 -12.56
C PRO A 64 -5.59 7.87 -11.75
N ASP A 65 -6.02 7.08 -10.77
CA ASP A 65 -6.91 7.57 -9.71
C ASP A 65 -6.06 8.44 -8.76
N ASP A 66 -6.60 9.56 -8.25
CA ASP A 66 -5.88 10.48 -7.37
C ASP A 66 -5.31 9.75 -6.15
N LYS A 67 -6.02 8.73 -5.66
CA LYS A 67 -5.57 7.86 -4.57
C LYS A 67 -4.32 7.06 -4.93
N THR A 68 -4.19 6.63 -6.19
CA THR A 68 -3.01 5.92 -6.69
C THR A 68 -1.78 6.80 -6.82
N LEU A 69 -1.93 8.09 -7.12
CA LEU A 69 -0.80 9.03 -7.15
C LEU A 69 -0.26 9.26 -5.74
N CYS A 70 -1.14 9.46 -4.76
CA CYS A 70 -0.75 9.57 -3.34
C CYS A 70 -0.09 8.27 -2.83
N GLN A 71 -0.58 7.10 -3.24
CA GLN A 71 0.00 5.80 -2.88
C GLN A 71 1.25 5.45 -3.70
N ALA A 72 1.47 6.05 -4.87
CA ALA A 72 2.75 5.98 -5.58
C ALA A 72 3.87 6.69 -4.83
N GLN A 73 3.52 7.64 -3.97
CA GLN A 73 4.45 8.43 -3.17
C GLN A 73 4.62 7.92 -1.72
N THR A 74 3.74 7.03 -1.24
CA THR A 74 3.78 6.49 0.12
C THR A 74 4.08 4.99 0.12
N GLN A 75 5.26 4.62 0.64
CA GLN A 75 5.60 3.22 0.86
C GLN A 75 4.67 2.60 1.93
N PRO A 76 4.19 1.35 1.75
CA PRO A 76 3.48 0.62 2.82
C PRO A 76 4.35 0.46 4.09
N GLU A 77 5.68 0.39 3.92
CA GLU A 77 6.70 0.43 4.98
C GLU A 77 6.49 1.63 5.93
N ARG A 78 6.26 2.84 5.41
CA ARG A 78 6.05 4.04 6.24
C ARG A 78 4.77 3.98 7.06
N LYS A 79 3.69 3.42 6.50
CA LYS A 79 2.43 3.24 7.25
C LYS A 79 2.60 2.21 8.37
N ASN A 80 3.29 1.10 8.09
CA ASN A 80 3.57 0.09 9.11
C ASN A 80 4.48 0.62 10.22
N GLN A 81 5.49 1.42 9.87
CA GLN A 81 6.36 2.09 10.85
C GLN A 81 5.60 3.13 11.68
N ALA A 82 4.73 3.94 11.08
CA ALA A 82 3.91 4.90 11.83
C ALA A 82 3.00 4.22 12.85
N ILE A 83 2.36 3.11 12.48
CA ILE A 83 1.52 2.32 13.39
C ILE A 83 2.35 1.69 14.52
N ALA A 84 3.57 1.23 14.23
CA ALA A 84 4.46 0.67 15.24
C ALA A 84 4.96 1.73 16.24
N ILE A 85 5.30 2.93 15.76
CA ILE A 85 5.72 4.06 16.59
C ILE A 85 4.57 4.49 17.50
N GLU A 86 3.35 4.60 16.97
CA GLU A 86 2.19 4.98 17.76
C GLU A 86 1.83 3.94 18.83
N LYS A 87 1.96 2.65 18.53
CA LYS A 87 1.84 1.58 19.52
C LYS A 87 2.91 1.68 20.61
N ALA A 88 4.17 1.88 20.24
CA ALA A 88 5.27 2.01 21.19
C ALA A 88 5.09 3.23 22.10
N ALA A 89 4.62 4.36 21.56
CA ALA A 89 4.34 5.56 22.33
C ALA A 89 3.26 5.34 23.40
N LYS A 90 2.20 4.58 23.09
CA LYS A 90 1.16 4.24 24.07
C LYS A 90 1.69 3.36 25.21
N ILE A 91 2.52 2.37 24.90
CA ILE A 91 3.13 1.48 25.91
C ILE A 91 3.99 2.30 26.88
N ILE A 92 4.84 3.19 26.36
CA ILE A 92 5.70 4.06 27.18
C ILE A 92 4.84 4.96 28.08
N GLN A 93 3.76 5.55 27.56
CA GLN A 93 2.88 6.37 28.39
C GLN A 93 2.23 5.58 29.54
N GLU A 94 1.83 4.33 29.28
CA GLU A 94 1.23 3.44 30.28
C GLU A 94 2.23 3.05 31.38
N GLU A 95 3.46 2.69 31.02
CA GLU A 95 4.53 2.41 31.98
C GLU A 95 4.91 3.65 32.80
N THR A 96 4.96 4.82 32.17
CA THR A 96 5.28 6.09 32.86
C THR A 96 4.18 6.47 33.86
N ALA A 97 2.91 6.22 33.54
CA ALA A 97 1.77 6.45 34.44
C ALA A 97 1.76 5.46 35.63
N GLN A 98 2.17 4.21 35.40
CA GLN A 98 2.25 3.20 36.48
C GLN A 98 3.44 3.46 37.42
N ASN A 99 4.57 3.92 36.88
CA ASN A 99 5.76 4.22 37.68
C ASN A 99 5.57 5.46 38.57
N THR A 100 4.86 6.49 38.07
CA THR A 100 4.51 7.69 38.85
C THR A 100 3.52 7.37 39.97
N LEU A 101 2.53 6.49 39.76
CA LEU A 101 1.63 6.04 40.83
C LEU A 101 2.30 5.19 41.91
N LYS A 102 3.34 4.42 41.55
CA LYS A 102 4.12 3.63 42.52
C LYS A 102 5.01 4.51 43.40
N SER A 103 5.60 5.55 42.82
CA SER A 103 6.42 6.55 43.53
C SER A 103 5.61 7.35 44.58
N MET A 104 4.32 7.61 44.33
CA MET A 104 3.44 8.31 45.29
C MET A 104 2.91 7.42 46.45
N LYS A 105 3.13 6.11 46.40
CA LYS A 105 2.71 5.15 47.45
C LYS A 105 3.86 4.64 48.30
N SER A 106 5.07 5.16 48.09
CA SER A 106 6.30 4.74 48.78
C SER A 106 6.96 5.88 49.57
N ASP A 107 6.17 6.78 50.15
CA ASP A 107 6.62 7.62 51.27
C ASP A 107 5.95 7.10 52.56
N PRO A 108 6.74 6.65 53.57
CA PRO A 108 6.23 6.18 54.86
C PRO A 108 5.72 7.30 55.77
#